data_AF-A0A368TK92-F1
#
_entry.id   AF-A0A368TK92-F1
#
_cell.length_a   1.000
_cell.length_b   1.000
_cell.length_c   1.000
_cell.angle_alpha   90.00
_cell.angle_beta   90.00
_cell.angle_gamma   90.00
#
_symmetry.space_group_name_H-M   'P 1'
#
loop_
_entity.id
_entity.type
_entity.pdbx_description
1 polymer ?
#
loop_
_entity_poly.entity_id
_entity_poly.type
_entity_poly.pdbx_seq_one_letter_code
_entity_poly.pdbx_strand_id
1 'polypeptide(L)'
;MTEEVDKVPRNFLKALSDFSRKREIVFKEFDEIQDKYSKGEDIVEDLKRFRSKRPDIFTVIDDIFHKAVEVEDKLGRERVKEEEWEVMRAFKDRFSDLAEEIDLLVLGELGLGR
;
A
#
# COMPACT_ATOMS: atom_id res chain seq x y z
N MET A 1 -10.71 22.83 25.00
CA MET A 1 -11.27 22.13 23.83
C MET A 1 -10.12 21.36 23.23
N THR A 2 -10.09 20.05 23.45
CA THR A 2 -9.05 19.16 22.95
C THR A 2 -9.33 18.88 21.47
N GLU A 3 -8.76 19.72 20.60
CA GLU A 3 -8.54 19.30 19.21
C GLU A 3 -7.45 18.22 19.25
N GLU A 4 -7.90 16.97 19.27
CA GLU A 4 -7.04 15.84 18.98
C GLU A 4 -6.53 16.05 17.56
N VAL A 5 -5.34 16.65 17.48
CA VAL A 5 -4.58 16.82 16.25
C VAL A 5 -4.64 15.49 15.52
N ASP A 6 -5.21 15.50 14.31
CA ASP A 6 -5.35 14.41 13.35
C ASP A 6 -3.95 13.87 12.98
N LYS A 7 -3.30 13.26 13.97
CA LYS A 7 -1.95 12.73 13.88
C LYS A 7 -2.06 11.45 13.11
N VAL A 8 -1.15 11.29 12.16
CA VAL A 8 -1.02 10.03 11.44
C VAL A 8 -0.83 8.95 12.50
N PRO A 9 -1.56 7.83 12.42
CA PRO A 9 -1.37 6.74 13.37
C PRO A 9 0.13 6.40 13.40
N ARG A 10 0.75 6.40 14.58
CA ARG A 10 2.19 6.09 14.70
C ARG A 10 2.54 4.74 14.06
N ASN A 11 1.58 3.82 14.04
CA ASN A 11 1.70 2.53 13.38
C ASN A 11 1.82 2.67 11.86
N PHE A 12 1.08 3.59 11.24
CA PHE A 12 1.17 3.89 9.81
C PHE A 12 2.53 4.47 9.45
N LEU A 13 3.03 5.46 10.21
CA LEU A 13 4.37 6.03 9.97
C LEU A 13 5.47 4.97 10.10
N LYS A 14 5.35 4.10 11.11
CA LYS A 14 6.29 3.00 11.31
C LYS A 14 6.24 2.02 10.13
N ALA A 15 5.03 1.66 9.69
CA ALA A 15 4.83 0.79 8.54
C ALA A 15 5.33 1.42 7.23
N LEU A 16 5.14 2.74 7.06
CA LEU A 16 5.66 3.50 5.93
C LEU A 16 7.18 3.53 5.92
N SER A 17 7.80 3.76 7.08
CA SER A 17 9.25 3.71 7.22
C SER A 17 9.79 2.29 6.94
N ASP A 18 9.09 1.25 7.40
CA ASP A 18 9.40 -0.16 7.09
C ASP A 18 9.22 -0.47 5.59
N PHE A 19 8.19 0.09 4.95
CA PHE A 19 7.95 -0.01 3.52
C PHE A 19 9.09 0.64 2.73
N SER A 20 9.47 1.87 3.07
CA SER A 20 10.58 2.58 2.43
C SER A 20 11.89 1.80 2.59
N ARG A 21 12.17 1.29 3.80
CA ARG A 21 13.35 0.45 4.07
C ARG A 21 13.34 -0.87 3.30
N LYS A 22 12.17 -1.48 3.12
CA LYS A 22 12.00 -2.75 2.41
C LYS A 22 11.59 -2.56 0.95
N ARG A 23 11.65 -1.34 0.42
CA ARG A 23 11.12 -0.98 -0.90
C ARG A 23 11.66 -1.89 -1.98
N GLU A 24 12.96 -2.20 -1.99
CA GLU A 24 13.56 -3.06 -3.01
C GLU A 24 12.94 -4.45 -3.04
N ILE A 25 12.66 -5.04 -1.87
CA ILE A 25 12.05 -6.36 -1.76
C ILE A 25 10.56 -6.29 -2.12
N VAL A 26 9.87 -5.24 -1.67
CA VAL A 26 8.44 -5.05 -1.95
C VAL A 26 8.22 -4.82 -3.44
N PHE A 27 8.99 -3.93 -4.06
CA PHE A 27 8.96 -3.69 -5.50
C PHE A 27 9.27 -4.97 -6.25
N LYS A 28 10.27 -5.76 -5.85
CA LYS A 28 10.58 -7.02 -6.53
C LYS A 28 9.42 -8.02 -6.44
N GLU A 29 8.84 -8.24 -5.26
CA GLU A 29 7.68 -9.15 -5.13
C GLU A 29 6.49 -8.63 -5.95
N PHE A 30 6.23 -7.33 -5.96
CA PHE A 30 5.16 -6.74 -6.79
C PHE A 30 5.45 -6.76 -8.28
N ASP A 31 6.70 -6.67 -8.71
CA ASP A 31 7.12 -6.79 -10.11
C ASP A 31 6.85 -8.21 -10.63
N GLU A 32 7.14 -9.24 -9.82
CA GLU A 32 6.79 -10.63 -10.11
C GLU A 32 5.27 -10.84 -10.20
N ILE A 33 4.51 -10.18 -9.31
CA ILE A 33 3.04 -10.18 -9.33
C ILE A 33 2.52 -9.47 -10.59
N GLN A 34 3.05 -8.30 -10.93
CA GLN A 34 2.64 -7.53 -12.11
C GLN A 34 2.97 -8.27 -13.42
N ASP A 35 4.10 -8.96 -13.48
CA ASP A 35 4.50 -9.79 -14.62
C ASP A 35 3.52 -10.96 -14.83
N LYS A 36 3.12 -11.63 -13.74
CA LYS A 36 2.06 -12.66 -13.76
C LYS A 36 0.71 -12.09 -14.20
N TYR A 37 0.32 -10.94 -13.64
CA TYR A 37 -0.92 -10.25 -14.01
C TYR A 37 -0.95 -9.88 -15.50
N SER A 38 0.16 -9.35 -16.02
CA SER A 38 0.31 -9.01 -17.44
C SER A 38 0.23 -10.24 -18.36
N LYS A 39 0.53 -11.43 -17.84
CA LYS A 39 0.36 -12.71 -18.55
C LYS A 39 -1.06 -13.29 -18.43
N GLY A 40 -1.93 -12.66 -17.64
CA GLY A 40 -3.28 -13.14 -17.34
C GLY A 40 -3.30 -14.28 -16.32
N GLU A 41 -2.26 -14.42 -15.50
CA GLU A 41 -2.23 -15.37 -14.39
C GLU A 41 -2.98 -14.80 -13.16
N ASP A 42 -3.54 -15.69 -12.34
CA ASP A 42 -4.18 -15.29 -11.08
C ASP A 42 -3.11 -14.87 -10.07
N ILE A 43 -3.19 -13.62 -9.63
CA ILE A 43 -2.26 -13.03 -8.68
C ILE A 43 -2.83 -12.87 -7.28
N VAL A 44 -4.10 -13.25 -7.09
CA VAL A 44 -4.84 -13.07 -5.84
C VAL A 44 -4.15 -13.84 -4.71
N GLU A 45 -3.71 -15.07 -4.99
CA GLU A 45 -2.95 -15.87 -4.03
C GLU A 45 -1.59 -15.26 -3.68
N ASP A 46 -0.88 -14.69 -4.67
CA ASP A 46 0.40 -14.03 -4.44
C ASP A 46 0.23 -12.77 -3.57
N LEU A 47 -0.79 -11.95 -3.86
CA LEU A 47 -1.16 -10.78 -3.04
C LEU A 47 -1.53 -11.18 -1.61
N LYS A 48 -2.35 -12.23 -1.43
CA LYS A 48 -2.69 -12.78 -0.10
C LYS A 48 -1.45 -13.24 0.66
N ARG A 49 -0.51 -13.89 -0.03
CA ARG A 49 0.73 -14.39 0.56
C ARG A 49 1.63 -13.24 0.97
N PHE A 50 1.71 -12.19 0.14
CA PHE A 50 2.43 -10.95 0.49
C PHE A 50 1.82 -10.29 1.73
N ARG A 51 0.49 -10.11 1.74
CA ARG A 51 -0.25 -9.58 2.90
C ARG A 51 0.01 -10.40 4.17
N SER A 52 -0.01 -11.73 4.07
CA SER A 52 0.24 -12.62 5.20
C SER A 52 1.68 -12.49 5.75
N LYS A 53 2.67 -12.29 4.87
CA LYS A 53 4.06 -12.05 5.30
C LYS A 53 4.23 -10.66 5.92
N ARG A 54 3.53 -9.65 5.41
CA ARG A 54 3.76 -8.23 5.72
C ARG A 54 2.44 -7.46 5.81
N PRO A 55 1.59 -7.73 6.81
CA PRO A 55 0.28 -7.12 6.92
C PRO A 55 0.35 -5.60 7.11
N ASP A 56 1.35 -5.11 7.86
CA ASP A 56 1.54 -3.68 8.09
C ASP A 56 1.84 -2.92 6.79
N ILE A 57 2.72 -3.48 5.94
CA ILE A 57 3.09 -2.86 4.66
C ILE A 57 1.93 -2.95 3.68
N PHE A 58 1.22 -4.08 3.65
CA PHE A 58 0.04 -4.21 2.81
C PHE A 58 -1.04 -3.18 3.16
N THR A 59 -1.23 -2.90 4.45
CA THR A 59 -2.16 -1.84 4.91
C THR A 59 -1.75 -0.47 4.38
N VAL A 60 -0.45 -0.16 4.36
CA VAL A 60 0.05 1.09 3.77
C VAL A 60 -0.21 1.14 2.27
N ILE A 61 0.00 0.03 1.56
CA ILE A 61 -0.27 -0.06 0.12
C ILE A 61 -1.76 0.13 -0.18
N ASP A 62 -2.63 -0.53 0.57
CA ASP A 62 -4.09 -0.37 0.50
C ASP A 62 -4.51 1.09 0.76
N ASP A 63 -4.01 1.70 1.84
CA ASP A 63 -4.27 3.10 2.15
C ASP A 63 -3.71 4.05 1.06
N ILE A 64 -2.58 3.72 0.41
CA ILE A 64 -2.03 4.50 -0.72
C ILE A 64 -2.97 4.48 -1.93
N PHE A 65 -3.57 3.33 -2.23
CA PHE A 65 -4.46 3.19 -3.39
C PHE A 65 -5.85 3.74 -3.10
N HIS A 66 -6.42 3.41 -1.93
CA HIS A 66 -7.80 3.73 -1.59
C HIS A 66 -7.96 5.10 -0.90
N LYS A 67 -6.97 5.53 -0.11
CA LYS A 67 -6.98 6.79 0.63
C LYS A 67 -5.83 7.72 0.24
N ALA A 68 -5.37 7.66 -1.00
CA ALA A 68 -4.26 8.49 -1.52
C ALA A 68 -4.36 9.94 -1.02
N VAL A 69 -5.48 10.62 -1.25
CA VAL A 69 -5.69 12.02 -0.86
C VAL A 69 -5.53 12.24 0.65
N GLU A 70 -6.04 11.32 1.47
CA GLU A 70 -5.96 11.43 2.92
C GLU A 70 -4.54 11.18 3.42
N VAL A 71 -3.86 10.18 2.86
CA VAL A 71 -2.45 9.86 3.13
C VAL A 71 -1.55 11.01 2.71
N GLU A 72 -1.79 11.59 1.53
CA GLU A 72 -1.07 12.75 1.01
C GLU A 72 -1.24 13.98 1.92
N ASP A 73 -2.46 14.30 2.33
CA ASP A 73 -2.72 15.44 3.23
C ASP A 73 -2.07 15.21 4.61
N LYS A 74 -2.16 13.99 5.14
CA LYS A 74 -1.60 13.57 6.42
C LYS A 74 -0.07 13.62 6.45
N LEU A 75 0.58 13.08 5.40
CA LEU A 75 2.03 13.06 5.28
C LEU A 75 2.60 14.43 4.87
N GLY A 76 1.78 15.35 4.32
CA GLY A 76 2.18 16.74 4.12
C GLY A 76 2.18 17.55 5.42
N ARG A 77 1.31 17.19 6.38
CA ARG A 77 1.25 17.81 7.72
C ARG A 77 2.34 17.29 8.65
N GLU A 78 2.63 16.01 8.60
CA GLU A 78 3.80 15.46 9.30
C GLU A 78 5.06 15.72 8.50
N ARG A 79 6.18 16.05 9.15
CA ARG A 79 7.49 16.23 8.48
C ARG A 79 8.06 14.88 8.01
N VAL A 80 7.30 14.13 7.23
CA VAL A 80 7.72 12.90 6.59
C VAL A 80 8.75 13.24 5.52
N LYS A 81 9.74 12.38 5.33
CA LYS A 81 10.79 12.64 4.36
C LYS A 81 10.20 12.60 2.95
N GLU A 82 10.62 13.55 2.12
CA GLU A 82 10.28 13.58 0.69
C GLU A 82 10.63 12.25 0.00
N GLU A 83 11.71 11.59 0.44
CA GLU A 83 12.10 10.27 -0.07
C GLU A 83 11.04 9.17 0.19
N GLU A 84 10.39 9.15 1.35
CA GLU A 84 9.33 8.17 1.64
C GLU A 84 8.13 8.41 0.71
N TRP A 85 7.84 9.68 0.47
CA TRP A 85 6.81 10.16 -0.44
C TRP A 85 7.07 9.78 -1.90
N GLU A 86 8.29 9.99 -2.39
CA GLU A 86 8.68 9.61 -3.74
C GLU A 86 8.59 8.10 -3.94
N VAL A 87 9.02 7.31 -2.96
CA VAL A 87 8.92 5.84 -3.03
C VAL A 87 7.46 5.39 -3.10
N MET A 88 6.57 5.99 -2.30
CA MET A 88 5.13 5.68 -2.35
C MET A 88 4.53 6.05 -3.70
N ARG A 89 4.81 7.26 -4.22
CA ARG A 89 4.30 7.67 -5.53
C ARG A 89 4.82 6.80 -6.65
N ALA A 90 6.11 6.48 -6.64
CA ALA A 90 6.71 5.58 -7.63
C ALA A 90 6.09 4.18 -7.58
N PHE A 91 5.76 3.67 -6.38
CA PHE A 91 5.08 2.39 -6.24
C PHE A 91 3.65 2.45 -6.79
N LYS A 92 2.88 3.47 -6.39
CA LYS A 92 1.50 3.67 -6.85
C LYS A 92 1.41 3.79 -8.37
N ASP A 93 2.29 4.58 -8.96
CA ASP A 93 2.31 4.82 -10.41
C ASP A 93 2.66 3.53 -11.17
N ARG A 94 3.70 2.83 -10.73
CA ARG A 94 4.19 1.60 -11.36
C ARG A 94 3.23 0.41 -11.24
N PHE A 95 2.57 0.28 -10.10
CA PHE A 95 1.63 -0.82 -9.81
C PHE A 95 0.18 -0.35 -9.84
N SER A 96 -0.11 0.73 -10.58
CA SER A 96 -1.47 1.26 -10.73
C SER A 96 -2.42 0.25 -11.37
N ASP A 97 -1.93 -0.60 -12.28
CA ASP A 97 -2.69 -1.70 -12.88
C ASP A 97 -3.11 -2.76 -11.84
N LEU A 98 -2.34 -2.92 -10.77
CA LEU A 98 -2.64 -3.87 -9.69
C LEU A 98 -3.58 -3.28 -8.63
N ALA A 99 -3.86 -1.98 -8.68
CA ALA A 99 -4.72 -1.32 -7.71
C ALA A 99 -6.13 -1.93 -7.69
N GLU A 100 -6.68 -2.23 -8.87
CA GLU A 100 -8.00 -2.87 -9.01
C GLU A 100 -8.00 -4.28 -8.41
N GLU A 101 -6.97 -5.08 -8.66
CA GLU A 101 -6.84 -6.44 -8.11
C GLU A 101 -6.68 -6.44 -6.59
N ILE A 102 -5.93 -5.47 -6.05
CA ILE A 102 -5.79 -5.28 -4.60
C ILE A 102 -7.13 -4.88 -3.98
N ASP A 103 -7.86 -3.96 -4.60
CA ASP A 103 -9.19 -3.54 -4.15
C ASP A 103 -10.19 -4.71 -4.19
N LEU A 104 -10.23 -5.46 -5.29
CA LEU A 104 -11.03 -6.68 -5.44
C LEU A 104 -10.67 -7.74 -4.40
N LEU A 105 -9.39 -7.92 -4.09
CA LEU A 105 -8.95 -8.82 -3.03
C LEU A 105 -9.51 -8.40 -1.67
N VAL A 106 -9.39 -7.12 -1.31
CA VAL A 106 -9.86 -6.58 -0.02
C VAL A 106 -11.39 -6.64 0.06
N LEU A 107 -12.10 -6.28 -1.00
CA LEU A 107 -13.56 -6.40 -1.11
C LEU A 107 -14.03 -7.85 -1.02
N GLY A 108 -13.32 -8.77 -1.67
CA GLY A 108 -13.58 -10.20 -1.62
C GLY A 108 -13.39 -10.77 -0.21
N GLU A 109 -12.40 -10.29 0.55
CA GLU A 109 -12.17 -10.70 1.93
C GLU A 109 -13.16 -10.09 2.94
N LEU A 110 -13.71 -8.90 2.67
CA LEU A 110 -14.78 -8.30 3.48
C LEU A 110 -16.12 -9.02 3.32
N GLY A 111 -16.21 -10.06 2.47
CA GLY A 111 -17.44 -10.81 2.23
C GLY A 111 -18.49 -10.03 1.44
N LEU A 112 -18.10 -8.89 0.84
CA LEU A 112 -18.95 -8.10 -0.05
C LEU A 112 -18.97 -8.67 -1.48
N GLY A 113 -18.13 -9.67 -1.76
CA GLY A 113 -18.14 -10.43 -3.01
C GLY A 113 -19.15 -11.59 -3.00
N ARG A 114 -20.45 -11.30 -2.97
CA ARG A 114 -21.46 -12.12 -3.65
C ARG A 114 -22.79 -11.41 -3.88
#